data_AF-A0A4Q6AD67-F1
#
_entry.id   AF-A0A4Q6AD67-F1
#
_cell.length_a   1.000
_cell.length_b   1.000
_cell.length_c   1.000
_cell.angle_alpha   90.00
_cell.angle_beta   90.00
_cell.angle_gamma   90.00
#
_symmetry.space_group_name_H-M   'P 1'
#
loop_
_entity.id
_entity.type
_entity.pdbx_description
1 polymer ?
#
loop_
_entity_poly.entity_id
_entity_poly.type
_entity_poly.pdbx_seq_one_letter_code
_entity_poly.pdbx_strand_id
1 'polypeptide(L)'
;MSDNAEDKLGAGVGVDFVDRINAQSYRYQVVEESPDAEDGPDYYWNACYHAIAAANQALELISTAPDSTVLTAHKGEALLARAYAHFMLVTLYAKVYDPATAASDPGVPYVTATEKQVFNQYSRSTVAYVYEMIEKDLTQGYPLIDDQIYGTQ
;
A
#
# COMPACT_ATOMS: atom_id res chain seq x y z
N MET A 1 -13.50 22.25 21.77
CA MET A 1 -14.43 21.72 20.76
C MET A 1 -14.69 22.85 19.80
N SER A 2 -14.15 22.80 18.59
CA SER A 2 -14.15 23.93 17.67
C SER A 2 -14.36 23.44 16.25
N ASP A 3 -15.63 23.45 15.87
CA ASP A 3 -16.11 24.24 14.73
C ASP A 3 -15.44 24.00 13.37
N ASN A 4 -15.62 22.80 12.81
CA ASN A 4 -15.46 22.55 11.37
C ASN A 4 -16.51 21.55 10.84
N ALA A 5 -17.65 21.43 11.53
CA ALA A 5 -18.70 20.47 11.16
C ALA A 5 -20.00 21.14 10.69
N GLU A 6 -20.02 22.46 10.46
CA GLU A 6 -21.30 23.18 10.33
C GLU A 6 -21.41 24.18 9.17
N ASP A 7 -20.59 24.08 8.11
CA ASP A 7 -20.85 24.89 6.90
C ASP A 7 -20.60 24.14 5.58
N LYS A 8 -21.52 23.26 5.21
CA LYS A 8 -21.71 22.76 3.84
C LYS A 8 -23.16 22.37 3.52
N LEU A 9 -24.14 23.04 4.14
CA LEU A 9 -25.55 22.92 3.74
C LEU A 9 -26.06 24.19 3.02
N GLY A 10 -25.18 24.84 2.27
CA GLY A 10 -25.52 25.90 1.32
C GLY A 10 -25.85 25.30 -0.05
N ALA A 11 -27.13 25.29 -0.41
CA ALA A 11 -27.58 24.93 -1.74
C ALA A 11 -26.98 25.88 -2.80
N GLY A 12 -26.17 25.32 -3.71
CA GLY A 12 -25.83 25.95 -4.99
C GLY A 12 -24.35 26.28 -5.15
N VAL A 13 -23.71 25.53 -6.06
CA VAL A 13 -22.41 25.83 -6.70
C VAL A 13 -21.17 25.51 -5.83
N GLY A 14 -20.78 24.22 -5.77
CA GLY A 14 -19.44 23.82 -5.34
C GLY A 14 -19.29 22.47 -4.61
N VAL A 15 -20.35 21.68 -4.43
CA VAL A 15 -20.40 20.57 -3.44
C VAL A 15 -20.16 19.17 -4.04
N ASP A 16 -19.94 19.01 -5.35
CA ASP A 16 -20.35 17.75 -5.99
C ASP A 16 -19.30 16.64 -6.21
N PHE A 17 -17.99 16.91 -6.09
CA PHE A 17 -16.95 15.91 -6.40
C PHE A 17 -16.31 15.26 -5.17
N VAL A 18 -15.68 16.06 -4.30
CA VAL A 18 -14.98 15.54 -3.10
C VAL A 18 -15.95 14.92 -2.10
N ASP A 19 -17.13 15.52 -1.90
CA ASP A 19 -18.14 14.95 -1.01
C ASP A 19 -18.73 13.64 -1.57
N ARG A 20 -18.74 13.46 -2.90
CA ARG A 20 -19.22 12.24 -3.55
C ARG A 20 -18.22 11.09 -3.45
N ILE A 21 -16.95 11.32 -3.77
CA ILE A 21 -15.89 10.31 -3.61
C ILE A 21 -15.85 9.81 -2.16
N ASN A 22 -15.88 10.75 -1.21
CA ASN A 22 -15.86 10.43 0.22
C ASN A 22 -17.13 9.69 0.66
N ALA A 23 -18.31 10.14 0.23
CA ALA A 23 -19.56 9.46 0.58
C ALA A 23 -19.67 8.06 -0.02
N GLN A 24 -19.26 7.87 -1.28
CA GLN A 24 -19.27 6.57 -1.96
C GLN A 24 -18.26 5.61 -1.30
N SER A 25 -17.03 6.08 -1.07
CA SER A 25 -15.98 5.32 -0.37
C SER A 25 -16.40 4.91 1.04
N TYR A 26 -16.95 5.85 1.83
CA TYR A 26 -17.44 5.57 3.19
C TYR A 26 -18.57 4.53 3.22
N ARG A 27 -19.40 4.49 2.17
CA ARG A 27 -20.51 3.55 2.04
C ARG A 27 -20.11 2.25 1.33
N TYR A 28 -18.84 2.05 1.01
CA TYR A 28 -18.35 0.92 0.20
C TYR A 28 -19.10 0.76 -1.13
N GLN A 29 -19.44 1.89 -1.75
CA GLN A 29 -20.04 1.94 -3.08
C GLN A 29 -18.95 2.08 -4.14
N VAL A 30 -19.29 1.72 -5.37
CA VAL A 30 -18.42 2.02 -6.52
C VAL A 30 -18.28 3.54 -6.62
N VAL A 31 -17.02 4.01 -6.62
CA VAL A 31 -16.72 5.42 -6.86
C VAL A 31 -16.86 5.68 -8.36
N GLU A 32 -17.79 6.54 -8.74
CA GLU A 32 -18.12 6.83 -10.14
C GLU A 32 -17.27 8.00 -10.67
N GLU A 33 -15.96 7.92 -10.50
CA GLU A 33 -14.99 8.93 -10.94
C GLU A 33 -13.91 8.31 -11.82
N SER A 34 -13.08 9.15 -12.44
CA SER A 34 -11.91 8.68 -13.18
C SER A 34 -10.97 7.91 -12.24
N PRO A 35 -10.41 6.76 -12.66
CA PRO A 35 -9.36 6.06 -11.89
C PRO A 35 -8.12 6.92 -11.62
N ASP A 36 -7.92 7.97 -12.43
CA ASP A 36 -6.81 8.92 -12.31
C ASP A 36 -7.13 10.11 -11.39
N ALA A 37 -8.31 10.14 -10.77
CA ALA A 37 -8.64 11.18 -9.78
C ALA A 37 -7.77 11.00 -8.53
N GLU A 38 -6.91 11.97 -8.25
CA GLU A 38 -5.90 11.91 -7.18
C GLU A 38 -6.49 11.60 -5.79
N ASP A 39 -7.71 12.08 -5.53
CA ASP A 39 -8.45 11.84 -4.28
C ASP A 39 -9.24 10.51 -4.26
N GLY A 40 -9.17 9.74 -5.34
CA GLY A 40 -9.93 8.50 -5.53
C GLY A 40 -9.24 7.24 -4.97
N PRO A 41 -10.01 6.21 -4.59
CA PRO A 41 -9.45 4.95 -4.11
C PRO A 41 -8.56 4.27 -5.17
N ASP A 42 -8.96 4.31 -6.44
CA ASP A 42 -8.20 3.66 -7.53
C ASP A 42 -6.80 4.28 -7.70
N TYR A 43 -6.70 5.61 -7.59
CA TYR A 43 -5.40 6.30 -7.64
C TYR A 43 -4.50 5.85 -6.49
N TYR A 44 -5.03 5.81 -5.27
CA TYR A 44 -4.27 5.37 -4.09
C TYR A 44 -3.85 3.89 -4.19
N TRP A 45 -4.74 3.03 -4.69
CA TRP A 45 -4.45 1.63 -4.97
C TRP A 45 -3.26 1.50 -5.93
N ASN A 46 -3.33 2.20 -7.08
CA ASN A 46 -2.28 2.17 -8.09
C ASN A 46 -0.96 2.74 -7.55
N ALA A 47 -1.00 3.85 -6.80
CA ALA A 47 0.19 4.44 -6.19
C ALA A 47 0.90 3.46 -5.24
N CYS A 48 0.14 2.70 -4.43
CA CYS A 48 0.71 1.66 -3.56
C CYS A 48 1.38 0.55 -4.38
N TYR A 49 0.74 0.05 -5.45
CA TYR A 49 1.35 -0.99 -6.29
C TYR A 49 2.55 -0.49 -7.09
N HIS A 50 2.59 0.79 -7.48
CA HIS A 50 3.80 1.40 -8.04
C HIS A 50 4.95 1.43 -7.03
N ALA A 51 4.69 1.80 -5.77
CA ALA A 51 5.71 1.75 -4.72
C ALA A 51 6.20 0.31 -4.46
N ILE A 52 5.28 -0.66 -4.44
CA ILE A 52 5.61 -2.08 -4.30
C ILE A 52 6.49 -2.56 -5.47
N ALA A 53 6.16 -2.18 -6.70
CA ALA A 53 6.94 -2.54 -7.88
C ALA A 53 8.36 -1.97 -7.81
N ALA A 54 8.51 -0.71 -7.40
CA ALA A 54 9.82 -0.09 -7.19
C ALA A 54 10.63 -0.80 -6.09
N ALA A 55 9.99 -1.14 -4.96
CA ALA A 55 10.62 -1.91 -3.90
C ALA A 55 11.08 -3.30 -4.37
N ASN A 56 10.23 -4.02 -5.12
CA ASN A 56 10.59 -5.31 -5.70
C ASN A 56 11.77 -5.20 -6.67
N GLN A 57 11.83 -4.14 -7.47
CA GLN A 57 12.94 -3.89 -8.38
C GLN A 57 14.25 -3.63 -7.62
N ALA A 58 14.22 -2.81 -6.56
CA ALA A 58 15.37 -2.60 -5.71
C ALA A 58 15.86 -3.92 -5.09
N LEU A 59 14.95 -4.74 -4.56
CA LEU A 59 15.28 -6.05 -3.97
C LEU A 59 15.90 -7.01 -4.99
N GLU A 60 15.38 -7.06 -6.22
CA GLU A 60 15.95 -7.88 -7.28
C GLU A 60 17.37 -7.41 -7.64
N LEU A 61 17.56 -6.10 -7.85
CA LEU A 61 18.88 -5.52 -8.17
C LEU A 61 19.90 -5.81 -7.07
N ILE A 62 19.54 -5.59 -5.80
CA ILE A 62 20.43 -5.86 -4.66
C ILE A 62 20.80 -7.35 -4.58
N SER A 63 19.86 -8.24 -4.88
CA SER A 63 20.12 -9.69 -4.86
C SER A 63 21.09 -10.16 -5.95
N THR A 64 21.24 -9.38 -7.03
CA THR A 64 22.11 -9.69 -8.18
C THR A 64 23.40 -8.87 -8.20
N ALA A 65 23.57 -7.93 -7.26
CA ALA A 65 24.72 -7.05 -7.20
C ALA A 65 26.01 -7.83 -6.82
N PRO A 66 27.16 -7.54 -7.46
CA PRO A 66 28.43 -8.20 -7.15
C PRO A 66 28.92 -8.00 -5.71
N ASP A 67 28.57 -6.86 -5.10
CA ASP A 67 28.84 -6.55 -3.70
C ASP A 67 27.56 -6.09 -3.01
N SER A 68 26.77 -7.05 -2.52
CA SER A 68 25.51 -6.78 -1.85
C SER A 68 25.68 -6.29 -0.41
N THR A 69 26.89 -6.36 0.15
CA THR A 69 27.14 -6.02 1.56
C THR A 69 26.95 -4.53 1.82
N VAL A 70 27.39 -3.68 0.89
CA VAL A 70 27.19 -2.23 0.93
C VAL A 70 25.73 -1.80 0.72
N LEU A 71 24.90 -2.71 0.19
CA LEU A 71 23.47 -2.46 -0.10
C LEU A 71 22.54 -3.06 0.96
N THR A 72 23.10 -3.60 2.06
CA THR A 72 22.32 -4.28 3.10
C THR A 72 21.24 -3.37 3.68
N ALA A 73 21.57 -2.10 3.94
CA ALA A 73 20.61 -1.17 4.49
C ALA A 73 19.51 -0.78 3.49
N HIS A 74 19.85 -0.61 2.21
CA HIS A 74 18.86 -0.41 1.14
C HIS A 74 17.93 -1.62 0.96
N LYS A 75 18.42 -2.84 1.24
CA LYS A 75 17.56 -4.03 1.28
C LYS A 75 16.54 -3.93 2.42
N GLY A 76 16.97 -3.46 3.59
CA GLY A 76 16.09 -3.16 4.72
C GLY A 76 15.01 -2.16 4.34
N GLU A 77 15.39 -1.02 3.78
CA GLU A 77 14.45 0.02 3.34
C GLU A 77 13.43 -0.51 2.34
N ALA A 78 13.87 -1.26 1.32
CA ALA A 78 12.97 -1.80 0.31
C ALA A 78 11.99 -2.83 0.88
N LEU A 79 12.41 -3.67 1.84
CA LEU A 79 11.51 -4.59 2.54
C LEU A 79 10.45 -3.82 3.36
N LEU A 80 10.87 -2.79 4.10
CA LEU A 80 9.96 -1.97 4.90
C LEU A 80 8.98 -1.19 4.03
N ALA A 81 9.44 -0.61 2.92
CA ALA A 81 8.58 0.10 1.97
C ALA A 81 7.51 -0.83 1.37
N ARG A 82 7.90 -2.05 0.97
CA ARG A 82 6.96 -3.05 0.46
C ARG A 82 5.95 -3.48 1.52
N ALA A 83 6.40 -3.73 2.75
CA ALA A 83 5.53 -4.09 3.87
C ALA A 83 4.50 -2.98 4.16
N TYR A 84 4.96 -1.72 4.22
CA TYR A 84 4.12 -0.58 4.51
C TYR A 84 3.05 -0.35 3.44
N ALA A 85 3.41 -0.43 2.16
CA ALA A 85 2.44 -0.27 1.08
C ALA A 85 1.35 -1.36 1.10
N HIS A 86 1.72 -2.62 1.36
CA HIS A 86 0.73 -3.69 1.54
C HIS A 86 -0.12 -3.50 2.81
N PHE A 87 0.46 -2.98 3.90
CA PHE A 87 -0.27 -2.66 5.12
C PHE A 87 -1.35 -1.61 4.88
N MET A 88 -1.03 -0.53 4.14
CA MET A 88 -2.01 0.48 3.77
C MET A 88 -3.12 -0.10 2.88
N LEU A 89 -2.76 -0.94 1.90
CA LEU A 89 -3.72 -1.61 1.02
C LEU A 89 -4.68 -2.53 1.80
N VAL A 90 -4.17 -3.42 2.65
CA VAL A 90 -5.05 -4.34 3.40
C VAL A 90 -5.93 -3.59 4.42
N THR A 91 -5.43 -2.48 4.98
CA THR A 91 -6.18 -1.66 5.93
C THR A 91 -7.37 -0.95 5.28
N LEU A 92 -7.21 -0.47 4.04
CA LEU A 92 -8.25 0.31 3.36
C LEU A 92 -9.20 -0.55 2.52
N TYR A 93 -8.73 -1.67 1.97
CA TYR A 93 -9.45 -2.45 0.96
C TYR A 93 -9.88 -3.85 1.40
N ALA A 94 -9.59 -4.23 2.64
CA ALA A 94 -10.03 -5.50 3.21
C ALA A 94 -10.77 -5.30 4.52
N LYS A 95 -11.38 -6.38 5.02
CA LYS A 95 -11.95 -6.37 6.37
C LYS A 95 -10.82 -6.24 7.39
N VAL A 96 -11.16 -5.62 8.52
CA VAL A 96 -10.30 -5.61 9.71
C VAL A 96 -9.94 -7.05 10.08
N TYR A 97 -8.70 -7.26 10.50
CA TYR A 97 -8.22 -8.57 10.91
C TYR A 97 -9.07 -9.10 12.08
N ASP A 98 -9.74 -10.22 11.86
CA ASP A 98 -10.42 -11.01 12.89
C ASP A 98 -9.84 -12.43 12.86
N PRO A 99 -9.21 -12.93 13.95
CA PRO A 99 -8.66 -14.29 13.99
C PRO A 99 -9.66 -15.38 13.59
N ALA A 100 -10.96 -15.16 13.77
CA ALA A 100 -12.00 -16.13 13.42
C ALA A 100 -12.27 -16.21 11.90
N THR A 101 -12.02 -15.15 11.14
CA THR A 101 -12.40 -15.05 9.72
C THR A 101 -11.25 -14.69 8.77
N ALA A 102 -10.13 -14.17 9.28
CA ALA A 102 -8.99 -13.67 8.50
C ALA A 102 -8.37 -14.71 7.55
N ALA A 103 -8.50 -16.00 7.89
CA ALA A 103 -8.04 -17.11 7.05
C ALA A 103 -8.90 -17.34 5.80
N SER A 104 -10.11 -16.76 5.74
CA SER A 104 -11.03 -16.87 4.60
C SER A 104 -11.43 -15.53 4.01
N ASP A 105 -11.32 -14.45 4.78
CA ASP A 105 -11.64 -13.11 4.31
C ASP A 105 -10.66 -12.68 3.21
N PRO A 106 -11.14 -12.13 2.10
CA PRO A 106 -10.29 -11.71 1.01
C PRO A 106 -9.50 -10.45 1.41
N GLY A 107 -8.18 -10.55 1.33
CA GLY A 107 -7.23 -9.46 1.52
C GLY A 107 -6.92 -8.75 0.21
N VAL A 108 -5.64 -8.55 -0.09
CA VAL A 108 -5.14 -7.96 -1.33
C VAL A 108 -4.10 -8.89 -1.97
N PRO A 109 -3.77 -8.74 -3.27
CA PRO A 109 -2.58 -9.36 -3.82
C PRO A 109 -1.32 -8.97 -3.04
N TYR A 110 -0.50 -9.94 -2.63
CA TYR A 110 0.82 -9.67 -2.05
C TYR A 110 1.90 -9.91 -3.11
N VAL A 111 2.44 -8.85 -3.70
CA VAL A 111 3.34 -8.95 -4.85
C VAL A 111 4.80 -8.82 -4.41
N THR A 112 5.58 -9.89 -4.56
CA THR A 112 7.00 -9.94 -4.17
C THR A 112 7.97 -9.98 -5.34
N ALA A 113 7.47 -10.14 -6.56
CA ALA A 113 8.26 -10.27 -7.76
C ALA A 113 8.21 -8.99 -8.59
N THR A 114 9.26 -8.74 -9.36
CA THR A 114 9.23 -7.73 -10.41
C THR A 114 8.34 -8.18 -11.55
N GLU A 115 7.57 -7.23 -12.08
CA GLU A 115 6.67 -7.49 -13.18
C GLU A 115 7.46 -7.57 -14.49
N LYS A 116 7.51 -8.76 -15.09
CA LYS A 116 8.21 -9.04 -16.36
C LYS A 116 7.25 -9.28 -17.52
N GLN A 117 5.95 -9.36 -17.24
CA GLN A 117 4.89 -9.62 -18.20
C GLN A 117 3.84 -8.52 -18.08
N VAL A 118 3.32 -8.05 -19.22
CA VAL A 118 2.37 -6.92 -19.28
C VAL A 118 1.00 -7.28 -18.67
N PHE A 119 0.65 -8.56 -18.60
CA PHE A 119 -0.67 -9.02 -18.13
C PHE A 119 -0.55 -10.18 -17.14
N ASN A 120 0.12 -9.94 -16.01
CA ASN A 120 0.14 -10.94 -14.95
C ASN A 120 -1.20 -10.94 -14.19
N GLN A 121 -1.80 -12.11 -13.97
CA GLN A 121 -3.03 -12.21 -13.18
C GLN A 121 -2.68 -12.46 -11.72
N TYR A 122 -3.03 -11.50 -10.86
CA TYR A 122 -2.86 -11.64 -9.42
C TYR A 122 -4.19 -11.98 -8.75
N SER A 123 -4.20 -13.09 -8.01
CA SER A 123 -5.33 -13.44 -7.14
C SER A 123 -5.18 -12.74 -5.78
N ARG A 124 -6.31 -12.28 -5.23
CA ARG A 124 -6.34 -11.77 -3.86
C ARG A 124 -5.96 -12.91 -2.90
N SER A 125 -5.02 -12.63 -2.01
CA SER A 125 -4.72 -13.52 -0.90
C SER A 125 -5.72 -13.30 0.24
N THR A 126 -5.62 -14.08 1.32
CA THR A 126 -6.44 -13.88 2.52
C THR A 126 -5.90 -12.73 3.36
N VAL A 127 -6.74 -12.12 4.20
CA VAL A 127 -6.27 -11.09 5.15
C VAL A 127 -5.14 -11.64 6.02
N ALA A 128 -5.27 -12.88 6.52
CA ALA A 128 -4.24 -13.52 7.33
C ALA A 128 -2.90 -13.63 6.60
N TYR A 129 -2.91 -14.10 5.35
CA TYR A 129 -1.68 -14.24 4.57
C TYR A 129 -0.99 -12.89 4.30
N VAL A 130 -1.78 -11.84 4.03
CA VAL A 130 -1.20 -10.51 3.80
C VAL A 130 -0.47 -10.03 5.05
N TYR A 131 -1.07 -10.16 6.24
CA TYR A 131 -0.41 -9.78 7.49
C TYR A 131 0.82 -10.63 7.82
N GLU A 132 0.79 -11.94 7.55
CA GLU A 132 1.96 -12.81 7.68
C GLU A 132 3.13 -12.34 6.81
N MET A 133 2.85 -11.97 5.57
CA MET A 133 3.88 -11.49 4.65
C MET A 133 4.40 -10.09 5.01
N ILE A 134 3.53 -9.21 5.53
CA ILE A 134 3.94 -7.91 6.10
C ILE A 134 4.92 -8.14 7.25
N GLU A 135 4.56 -8.99 8.22
CA GLU A 135 5.42 -9.32 9.36
C GLU A 135 6.76 -9.91 8.90
N LYS A 136 6.74 -10.79 7.91
CA LYS A 136 7.95 -11.37 7.32
C LYS A 136 8.87 -10.30 6.73
N ASP A 137 8.34 -9.37 5.94
CA ASP A 137 9.16 -8.30 5.36
C ASP A 137 9.71 -7.36 6.45
N LEU A 138 8.90 -7.02 7.45
CA LEU A 138 9.33 -6.19 8.58
C LEU A 138 10.43 -6.86 9.41
N THR A 139 10.25 -8.14 9.77
CA THR A 139 11.21 -8.89 10.59
C THR A 139 12.51 -9.18 9.85
N GLN A 140 12.48 -9.31 8.53
CA GLN A 140 13.67 -9.45 7.69
C GLN A 140 14.37 -8.10 7.44
N GLY A 141 13.61 -7.01 7.29
CA GLY A 141 14.14 -5.70 6.97
C GLY A 141 14.67 -4.93 8.16
N TYR A 142 13.99 -5.01 9.32
CA TYR A 142 14.32 -4.24 10.52
C TYR A 142 15.78 -4.42 10.99
N PRO A 143 16.35 -5.64 11.03
CA PRO A 143 17.76 -5.83 11.43
C PRO A 143 18.78 -5.25 10.45
N LEU A 144 18.35 -4.88 9.24
CA LEU A 144 19.21 -4.37 8.19
C LEU A 144 19.23 -2.84 8.14
N ILE A 145 18.29 -2.16 8.82
CA ILE A 145 18.23 -0.69 8.86
C ILE A 145 19.44 -0.17 9.64
N ASP A 146 20.16 0.77 9.02
CA ASP A 146 21.29 1.45 9.62
C ASP A 146 21.21 2.94 9.32
N ASP A 147 21.03 3.76 10.35
CA ASP A 147 20.94 5.22 10.21
C ASP A 147 22.29 5.87 9.86
N GLN A 148 23.42 5.18 10.11
CA GLN A 148 24.75 5.74 9.91
C GLN A 148 25.11 5.92 8.43
N ILE A 149 24.41 5.24 7.51
CA ILE A 149 24.62 5.43 6.08
C ILE A 149 24.10 6.78 5.56
N TYR A 150 23.23 7.47 6.31
CA TYR A 150 22.62 8.75 5.91
C TYR A 150 23.35 9.98 6.47
N GLY A 151 24.43 9.78 7.22
CA GLY A 151 25.30 10.86 7.67
C GLY A 151 26.04 11.49 6.49
N THR A 152 25.91 12.81 6.32
CA THR A 152 26.75 13.56 5.37
C THR A 152 28.23 13.36 5.73
N GLN A 153 29.03 12.91 4.76
CA GLN A 153 30.49 13.05 4.83
C GLN A 153 30.89 14.53 4.91
#